data_AF-A0A1H9IU49-F1
#
_entry.id   AF-A0A1H9IU49-F1
#
_cell.length_a   1.000
_cell.length_b   1.000
_cell.length_c   1.000
_cell.angle_alpha   90.00
_cell.angle_beta   90.00
_cell.angle_gamma   90.00
#
_symmetry.space_group_name_H-M   'P 1'
#
loop_
_entity.id
_entity.type
_entity.pdbx_description
1 polymer ?
#
loop_
_entity_poly.entity_id
_entity_poly.type
_entity_poly.pdbx_seq_one_letter_code
_entity_poly.pdbx_strand_id
1 'polypeptide(L)'
;MTTAPDIILALAALRPAEAIAPPPALLDRTALDVPLADPDAVDHWAGQVLAGQSLPGGLRIALDLDDTLLHGSQTCPALWDRGGYGDPAIVPGWRYDRMQVSWRGRLHLLRGRPRYDAVDRRHHPALTAPRIVVTPDLPMLSVLGWLQTRGAVLGLATASARTRVDLLLDRLPALRALVGPRVMAAEDLAHRLTTAPDDADPLWSAAAPAHAARPLSLAAKTPWALAPLWDGAGYDLLVDDSAVTAALMDTAGLGDRLLHIPGGALSPAAGWANAAALLRRLAGLPALDSIPAPPPVGALRIEDPLYWPCLHLSDQFEDPAHG
;
A
#
# COMPACT_ATOMS: atom_id res chain seq x y z
N MET A 1 15.57 -8.63 -24.58
CA MET A 1 14.49 -8.86 -23.60
C MET A 1 15.15 -9.15 -22.27
N THR A 2 14.89 -8.30 -21.29
CA THR A 2 15.39 -8.44 -19.92
C THR A 2 14.72 -9.65 -19.27
N THR A 3 15.49 -10.51 -18.59
CA THR A 3 14.91 -11.68 -17.94
C THR A 3 14.38 -11.32 -16.55
N ALA A 4 13.39 -12.07 -16.05
CA ALA A 4 12.85 -11.85 -14.70
C ALA A 4 13.93 -11.88 -13.58
N PRO A 5 14.95 -12.76 -13.62
CA PRO A 5 16.09 -12.70 -12.71
C PRO A 5 16.83 -11.36 -12.70
N ASP A 6 17.02 -10.72 -13.86
CA ASP A 6 17.80 -9.48 -13.96
C ASP A 6 17.02 -8.30 -13.34
N ILE A 7 15.70 -8.29 -13.50
CA ILE A 7 14.80 -7.29 -12.90
C ILE A 7 14.81 -7.40 -11.38
N ILE A 8 14.75 -8.61 -10.84
CA ILE A 8 14.82 -8.84 -9.39
C ILE A 8 16.14 -8.32 -8.82
N LEU A 9 17.26 -8.54 -9.52
CA LEU A 9 18.56 -8.04 -9.11
C LEU A 9 18.64 -6.51 -9.15
N ALA A 10 18.14 -5.88 -10.22
CA ALA A 10 18.11 -4.42 -10.33
C ALA A 10 17.25 -3.77 -9.24
N LEU A 11 16.07 -4.33 -8.96
CA LEU A 11 15.23 -3.85 -7.86
C LEU A 11 15.88 -4.10 -6.48
N ALA A 12 16.55 -5.22 -6.29
CA ALA A 12 17.27 -5.50 -5.05
C ALA A 12 18.41 -4.51 -4.80
N ALA A 13 19.08 -4.02 -5.85
CA ALA A 13 20.11 -2.99 -5.75
C ALA A 13 19.58 -1.63 -5.27
N LEU A 14 18.28 -1.37 -5.41
CA LEU A 14 17.63 -0.16 -4.90
C LEU A 14 17.30 -0.23 -3.40
N ARG A 15 17.54 -1.36 -2.74
CA ARG A 15 17.19 -1.56 -1.32
C ARG A 15 18.32 -1.10 -0.41
N PRO A 16 18.04 -0.74 0.87
CA PRO A 16 19.10 -0.43 1.82
C PRO A 16 20.06 -1.61 1.98
N ALA A 17 21.36 -1.41 1.71
CA ALA A 17 22.37 -2.48 1.73
C ALA A 17 22.48 -3.20 3.09
N GLU A 18 22.15 -2.52 4.18
CA GLU A 18 22.22 -3.05 5.54
C GLU A 18 20.91 -3.72 6.00
N ALA A 19 19.85 -3.69 5.20
CA ALA A 19 18.57 -4.29 5.55
C ALA A 19 18.58 -5.80 5.31
N ILE A 20 18.75 -6.56 6.40
CA ILE A 20 18.81 -8.02 6.35
C ILE A 20 17.40 -8.59 6.26
N ALA A 21 17.14 -9.37 5.21
CA ALA A 21 15.88 -10.06 5.04
C ALA A 21 15.66 -11.09 6.17
N PRO A 22 14.49 -11.10 6.83
CA PRO A 22 14.21 -12.06 7.87
C PRO A 22 13.98 -13.47 7.35
N PRO A 23 14.37 -14.51 8.11
CA PRO A 23 13.97 -15.88 7.80
C PRO A 23 12.44 -16.00 7.76
N PRO A 24 11.85 -16.63 6.73
CA PRO A 24 10.40 -16.76 6.62
C PRO A 24 9.73 -17.44 7.82
N ALA A 25 10.43 -18.35 8.50
CA ALA A 25 9.94 -19.06 9.69
C ALA A 25 9.73 -18.16 10.93
N LEU A 26 10.31 -16.95 10.92
CA LEU A 26 10.21 -15.96 11.98
C LEU A 26 9.19 -14.85 11.69
N LEU A 27 8.59 -14.83 10.49
CA LEU A 27 7.51 -13.92 10.15
C LEU A 27 6.19 -14.43 10.72
N ASP A 28 5.41 -13.55 11.33
CA ASP A 28 4.05 -13.88 11.74
C ASP A 28 3.09 -13.63 10.56
N ARG A 29 2.45 -14.70 10.09
CA ARG A 29 1.45 -14.68 9.00
C ARG A 29 0.03 -14.83 9.51
N THR A 30 -0.19 -14.72 10.81
CA THR A 30 -1.52 -14.83 11.40
C THR A 30 -2.42 -13.74 10.82
N ALA A 31 -3.55 -14.18 10.25
CA ALA A 31 -4.60 -13.31 9.75
C ALA A 31 -5.16 -12.45 10.89
N LEU A 32 -5.26 -11.15 10.65
CA LEU A 32 -5.75 -10.18 11.63
C LEU A 32 -7.19 -9.81 11.32
N ASP A 33 -7.95 -9.60 12.39
CA ASP A 33 -9.27 -8.98 12.28
C ASP A 33 -9.09 -7.48 12.02
N VAL A 34 -9.75 -6.98 10.98
CA VAL A 34 -9.62 -5.59 10.54
C VAL A 34 -10.91 -4.87 10.95
N PRO A 35 -10.86 -3.93 11.92
CA PRO A 35 -12.06 -3.36 12.51
C PRO A 35 -12.63 -2.24 11.63
N LEU A 36 -13.18 -2.64 10.47
CA LEU A 36 -13.87 -1.78 9.52
C LEU A 36 -15.19 -1.24 10.09
N ALA A 37 -15.71 -0.18 9.48
CA ALA A 37 -17.01 0.37 9.83
C ALA A 37 -18.14 -0.61 9.45
N ASP A 38 -19.25 -0.51 10.17
CA ASP A 38 -20.47 -1.27 9.87
C ASP A 38 -20.97 -0.98 8.43
N PRO A 39 -21.23 -1.99 7.59
CA PRO A 39 -21.59 -1.79 6.19
C PRO A 39 -22.86 -0.95 5.97
N ASP A 40 -23.87 -1.09 6.82
CA ASP A 40 -25.12 -0.34 6.70
C ASP A 40 -24.89 1.14 7.07
N ALA A 41 -24.05 1.39 8.08
CA ALA A 41 -23.64 2.74 8.43
C ALA A 41 -22.79 3.40 7.33
N VAL A 42 -21.90 2.64 6.67
CA VAL A 42 -21.15 3.12 5.50
C VAL A 42 -22.10 3.46 4.36
N ASP A 43 -23.11 2.63 4.10
CA ASP A 43 -24.09 2.90 3.05
C ASP A 43 -24.87 4.19 3.29
N HIS A 44 -25.38 4.37 4.51
CA HIS A 44 -26.07 5.58 4.89
C HIS A 44 -25.19 6.83 4.74
N TRP A 45 -23.94 6.75 5.21
CA TRP A 45 -22.98 7.85 5.09
C TRP A 45 -22.62 8.14 3.63
N ALA A 46 -22.37 7.11 2.82
CA ALA A 46 -22.06 7.24 1.40
C ALA A 46 -23.22 7.88 0.63
N GLY A 47 -24.48 7.56 0.98
CA GLY A 47 -25.67 8.21 0.39
C GLY A 47 -25.72 9.72 0.66
N GLN A 48 -25.34 10.17 1.86
CA GLN A 48 -25.21 11.59 2.18
C GLN A 48 -24.05 12.24 1.43
N VAL A 49 -22.89 11.58 1.45
CA VAL A 49 -21.70 12.00 0.69
C VAL A 49 -21.99 12.06 -0.79
N LEU A 50 -22.89 11.23 -1.34
CA LEU A 50 -23.25 11.25 -2.76
C LEU A 50 -24.44 12.17 -3.08
N ALA A 51 -25.08 12.78 -2.08
CA ALA A 51 -26.26 13.63 -2.24
C ALA A 51 -27.35 12.96 -3.12
N GLY A 52 -27.53 11.65 -2.97
CA GLY A 52 -28.49 10.85 -3.74
C GLY A 52 -28.07 10.53 -5.18
N GLN A 53 -26.89 10.94 -5.64
CA GLN A 53 -26.39 10.53 -6.96
C GLN A 53 -25.89 9.09 -6.98
N SER A 54 -26.14 8.42 -8.09
CA SER A 54 -25.65 7.06 -8.32
C SER A 54 -24.24 7.09 -8.90
N LEU A 55 -23.43 6.12 -8.51
CA LEU A 55 -22.13 5.89 -9.13
C LEU A 55 -22.30 5.18 -10.48
N PRO A 56 -21.38 5.41 -11.45
CA PRO A 56 -21.30 4.58 -12.64
C PRO A 56 -21.10 3.10 -12.27
N GLY A 57 -21.68 2.19 -13.05
CA GLY A 57 -21.45 0.76 -12.89
C GLY A 57 -20.09 0.33 -13.47
N GLY A 58 -19.51 -0.73 -12.93
CA GLY A 58 -18.31 -1.37 -13.50
C GLY A 58 -16.99 -0.58 -13.34
N LEU A 59 -16.91 0.29 -12.34
CA LEU A 59 -15.72 1.09 -12.05
C LEU A 59 -14.49 0.23 -11.77
N ARG A 60 -13.37 0.55 -12.41
CA ARG A 60 -12.05 -0.06 -12.18
C ARG A 60 -11.17 0.94 -11.45
N ILE A 61 -10.77 0.58 -10.24
CA ILE A 61 -10.03 1.48 -9.35
C ILE A 61 -8.68 0.86 -9.03
N ALA A 62 -7.61 1.57 -9.41
CA ALA A 62 -6.25 1.25 -9.01
C ALA A 62 -5.94 1.92 -7.67
N LEU A 63 -5.21 1.23 -6.80
CA LEU A 63 -4.86 1.70 -5.46
C LEU A 63 -3.35 1.55 -5.26
N ASP A 64 -2.69 2.58 -4.76
CA ASP A 64 -1.38 2.40 -4.13
C ASP A 64 -1.52 1.82 -2.72
N LEU A 65 -0.40 1.36 -2.16
CA LEU A 65 -0.31 0.76 -0.84
C LEU A 65 0.23 1.75 0.20
N ASP A 66 1.52 2.08 0.10
CA ASP A 66 2.24 2.85 1.12
C ASP A 66 1.73 4.28 1.14
N ASP A 67 1.44 4.80 2.33
CA ASP A 67 0.87 6.13 2.59
C ASP A 67 -0.46 6.48 1.90
N THR A 68 -0.98 5.58 1.06
CA THR A 68 -2.31 5.61 0.48
C THR A 68 -3.31 4.74 1.25
N LEU A 69 -3.04 3.44 1.39
CA LEU A 69 -3.88 2.50 2.15
C LEU A 69 -3.22 2.04 3.45
N LEU A 70 -1.89 2.20 3.56
CA LEU A 70 -1.09 1.70 4.67
C LEU A 70 -0.06 2.77 5.08
N HIS A 71 -0.31 3.44 6.20
CA HIS A 71 0.56 4.50 6.69
C HIS A 71 1.64 3.96 7.60
N GLY A 72 2.88 4.34 7.35
CA GLY A 72 4.05 3.89 8.11
C GLY A 72 4.53 4.88 9.16
N SER A 73 5.15 4.38 10.22
CA SER A 73 5.76 5.23 11.26
C SER A 73 6.97 6.03 10.77
N GLN A 74 7.48 5.72 9.57
CA GLN A 74 8.59 6.43 8.94
C GLN A 74 8.16 7.76 8.32
N THR A 75 6.96 7.82 7.73
CA THR A 75 6.34 9.04 7.20
C THR A 75 5.44 9.73 8.21
N CYS A 76 4.90 8.99 9.18
CA CYS A 76 4.10 9.53 10.27
C CYS A 76 4.63 9.12 11.66
N PRO A 77 5.57 9.88 12.24
CA PRO A 77 6.16 9.58 13.56
C PRO A 77 5.12 9.44 14.69
N ALA A 78 3.98 10.12 14.58
CA ALA A 78 2.91 10.04 15.56
C ALA A 78 2.34 8.62 15.77
N LEU A 79 2.54 7.69 14.82
CA LEU A 79 2.22 6.27 15.02
C LEU A 79 3.00 5.65 16.17
N TRP A 80 4.26 6.08 16.29
CA TRP A 80 5.17 5.60 17.30
C TRP A 80 4.89 6.23 18.67
N ASP A 81 4.55 7.52 18.68
CA ASP A 81 4.33 8.28 19.92
C ASP A 81 3.07 7.84 20.70
N ARG A 82 2.20 7.05 20.08
CA ARG A 82 1.07 6.36 20.73
C ARG A 82 1.53 5.18 21.60
N GLY A 83 2.51 5.35 22.47
CA GLY A 83 2.94 4.33 23.44
C GLY A 83 4.14 3.44 23.04
N GLY A 84 4.65 3.60 21.82
CA GLY A 84 5.89 2.97 21.34
C GLY A 84 5.98 1.47 21.64
N TYR A 85 7.15 1.02 22.09
CA TYR A 85 7.40 -0.40 22.39
C TYR A 85 6.53 -1.00 23.50
N GLY A 86 6.04 -0.16 24.43
CA GLY A 86 5.24 -0.62 25.57
C GLY A 86 3.77 -0.85 25.23
N ASP A 87 3.35 -0.49 24.02
CA ASP A 87 1.96 -0.55 23.63
C ASP A 87 1.54 -1.98 23.26
N PRO A 88 0.67 -2.63 24.06
CA PRO A 88 0.19 -3.98 23.78
C PRO A 88 -0.74 -4.05 22.55
N ALA A 89 -1.24 -2.91 22.06
CA ALA A 89 -2.11 -2.85 20.88
C ALA A 89 -1.32 -2.86 19.56
N ILE A 90 0.02 -2.79 19.59
CA ILE A 90 0.83 -3.06 18.39
C ILE A 90 0.92 -4.57 18.21
N VAL A 91 0.24 -5.06 17.18
CA VAL A 91 0.28 -6.47 16.81
C VAL A 91 1.68 -6.81 16.29
N PRO A 92 2.37 -7.81 16.85
CA PRO A 92 3.73 -8.16 16.42
C PRO A 92 3.74 -8.67 14.98
N GLY A 93 4.77 -8.32 14.22
CA GLY A 93 5.01 -8.89 12.88
C GLY A 93 5.99 -10.05 12.86
N TRP A 94 6.64 -10.27 14.00
CA TRP A 94 7.58 -11.35 14.20
C TRP A 94 7.03 -12.38 15.19
N ARG A 95 7.50 -13.61 14.99
CA ARG A 95 7.37 -14.72 15.92
C ARG A 95 8.43 -14.64 17.01
N TYR A 96 8.31 -13.62 17.87
CA TYR A 96 9.22 -13.42 19.01
C TYR A 96 9.26 -14.63 19.96
N ASP A 97 8.21 -15.45 19.98
CA ASP A 97 8.13 -16.73 20.68
C ASP A 97 9.14 -17.77 20.21
N ARG A 98 9.58 -17.69 18.95
CA ARG A 98 10.52 -18.62 18.33
C ARG A 98 11.98 -18.14 18.35
N MET A 99 12.20 -16.92 18.84
CA MET A 99 13.52 -16.31 18.81
C MET A 99 14.32 -16.61 20.07
N GLN A 100 15.62 -16.73 19.89
CA GLN A 100 16.56 -16.93 20.99
C GLN A 100 16.62 -15.66 21.85
N VAL A 101 16.42 -15.82 23.15
CA VAL A 101 16.49 -14.73 24.13
C VAL A 101 17.86 -14.68 24.80
N SER A 102 18.35 -13.48 25.05
CA SER A 102 19.59 -13.28 25.82
C SER A 102 19.33 -13.48 27.32
N TRP A 103 20.39 -13.69 28.11
CA TRP A 103 20.24 -13.76 29.57
C TRP A 103 19.66 -12.46 30.15
N ARG A 104 20.08 -11.29 29.62
CA ARG A 104 19.50 -9.99 29.97
C ARG A 104 18.03 -9.93 29.57
N GLY A 105 17.72 -10.48 28.40
CA GLY A 105 16.37 -10.60 27.89
C GLY A 105 15.44 -11.39 28.80
N ARG A 106 15.91 -12.50 29.37
CA ARG A 106 15.14 -13.26 30.37
C ARG A 106 14.80 -12.40 31.60
N LEU A 107 15.72 -11.56 32.07
CA LEU A 107 15.46 -10.61 33.15
C LEU A 107 14.47 -9.51 32.73
N HIS A 108 14.53 -9.04 31.48
CA HIS A 108 13.55 -8.10 30.93
C HIS A 108 12.14 -8.70 30.95
N LEU A 109 11.98 -9.96 30.51
CA LEU A 109 10.70 -10.66 30.55
C LEU A 109 10.15 -10.80 31.98
N LEU A 110 10.99 -11.14 32.95
CA LEU A 110 10.59 -11.21 34.37
C LEU A 110 10.10 -9.85 34.91
N ARG A 111 10.59 -8.74 34.33
CA ARG A 111 10.16 -7.37 34.64
C ARG A 111 8.96 -6.91 33.80
N GLY A 112 8.30 -7.81 33.08
CA GLY A 112 7.13 -7.50 32.26
C GLY A 112 7.44 -6.71 30.99
N ARG A 113 8.70 -6.68 30.54
CA ARG A 113 9.07 -6.00 29.28
C ARG A 113 8.57 -6.81 28.08
N PRO A 114 8.30 -6.15 26.93
CA PRO A 114 7.92 -6.82 25.70
C PRO A 114 8.95 -7.86 25.25
N ARG A 115 8.48 -8.91 24.55
CA ARG A 115 9.37 -9.98 24.04
C ARG A 115 10.43 -9.46 23.08
N TYR A 116 10.14 -8.41 22.32
CA TYR A 116 11.10 -7.73 21.46
C TYR A 116 12.39 -7.33 22.22
N ASP A 117 12.27 -6.75 23.42
CA ASP A 117 13.41 -6.32 24.24
C ASP A 117 14.24 -7.51 24.75
N ALA A 118 13.70 -8.72 24.68
CA ALA A 118 14.33 -9.93 25.20
C ALA A 118 15.16 -10.70 24.17
N VAL A 119 14.94 -10.45 22.88
CA VAL A 119 15.60 -11.19 21.80
C VAL A 119 17.08 -10.84 21.70
N ASP A 120 17.92 -11.86 21.49
CA ASP A 120 19.33 -11.66 21.21
C ASP A 120 19.56 -11.27 19.74
N ARG A 121 19.78 -9.98 19.49
CA ARG A 121 20.01 -9.43 18.14
C ARG A 121 21.28 -9.96 17.47
N ARG A 122 22.23 -10.53 18.21
CA ARG A 122 23.42 -11.18 17.60
C ARG A 122 23.04 -12.46 16.85
N HIS A 123 22.02 -13.16 17.33
CA HIS A 123 21.50 -14.38 16.71
C HIS A 123 20.36 -14.07 15.71
N HIS A 124 19.79 -12.87 15.79
CA HIS A 124 18.69 -12.40 14.93
C HIS A 124 19.04 -11.03 14.33
N PRO A 125 20.01 -10.95 13.42
CA PRO A 125 20.53 -9.67 12.92
C PRO A 125 19.49 -8.87 12.13
N ALA A 126 18.44 -9.48 11.57
CA ALA A 126 17.35 -8.74 10.94
C ALA A 126 16.59 -7.78 11.90
N LEU A 127 16.75 -7.94 13.22
CA LEU A 127 16.20 -7.03 14.24
C LEU A 127 17.11 -5.82 14.55
N THR A 128 18.24 -5.65 13.85
CA THR A 128 19.06 -4.44 13.99
C THR A 128 18.48 -3.25 13.25
N ALA A 129 17.70 -3.48 12.19
CA ALA A 129 16.98 -2.43 11.48
C ALA A 129 15.95 -1.76 12.41
N PRO A 130 15.67 -0.45 12.23
CA PRO A 130 14.63 0.23 12.98
C PRO A 130 13.28 -0.48 12.80
N ARG A 131 12.54 -0.69 13.88
CA ARG A 131 11.20 -1.28 13.81
C ARG A 131 10.24 -0.31 13.13
N ILE A 132 9.41 -0.82 12.23
CA ILE A 132 8.37 -0.05 11.56
C ILE A 132 7.01 -0.52 12.03
N VAL A 133 6.15 0.44 12.34
CA VAL A 133 4.74 0.21 12.66
C VAL A 133 3.92 0.81 11.53
N VAL A 134 2.95 0.05 11.06
CA VAL A 134 2.01 0.46 10.02
C VAL A 134 0.58 0.44 10.56
N THR A 135 -0.27 1.31 10.01
CA THR A 135 -1.72 1.29 10.22
C THR A 135 -2.43 1.32 8.87
N PRO A 136 -3.42 0.45 8.62
CA PRO A 136 -4.26 0.59 7.44
C PRO A 136 -5.19 1.81 7.58
N ASP A 137 -5.55 2.44 6.45
CA ASP A 137 -6.61 3.45 6.36
C ASP A 137 -7.99 2.76 6.43
N LEU A 138 -8.46 2.50 7.66
CA LEU A 138 -9.73 1.81 7.91
C LEU A 138 -10.94 2.52 7.30
N PRO A 139 -11.08 3.87 7.37
CA PRO A 139 -12.09 4.60 6.62
C PRO A 139 -12.09 4.29 5.11
N MET A 140 -10.93 4.42 4.45
CA MET A 140 -10.82 4.18 3.01
C MET A 140 -11.15 2.71 2.68
N LEU A 141 -10.61 1.75 3.44
CA LEU A 141 -10.90 0.32 3.24
C LEU A 141 -12.40 0.00 3.42
N SER A 142 -13.09 0.67 4.35
CA SER A 142 -14.53 0.49 4.55
C SER A 142 -15.33 0.94 3.33
N VAL A 143 -14.98 2.09 2.75
CA VAL A 143 -15.62 2.61 1.54
C VAL A 143 -15.28 1.79 0.30
N LEU A 144 -14.04 1.30 0.18
CA LEU A 144 -13.64 0.39 -0.89
C LEU A 144 -14.41 -0.94 -0.84
N GLY A 145 -14.65 -1.49 0.36
CA GLY A 145 -15.51 -2.66 0.53
C GLY A 145 -16.95 -2.38 0.09
N TRP A 146 -17.50 -1.23 0.48
CA TRP A 146 -18.81 -0.80 0.04
C TRP A 146 -18.90 -0.61 -1.49
N LEU A 147 -17.86 -0.05 -2.13
CA LEU A 147 -17.76 0.07 -3.59
C LEU A 147 -17.71 -1.30 -4.28
N GLN A 148 -16.96 -2.25 -3.72
CA GLN A 148 -16.84 -3.61 -4.26
C GLN A 148 -18.19 -4.33 -4.27
N THR A 149 -18.98 -4.20 -3.20
CA THR A 149 -20.36 -4.76 -3.15
C THR A 149 -21.31 -4.16 -4.18
N ARG A 150 -20.95 -3.01 -4.77
CA ARG A 150 -21.66 -2.33 -5.86
C ARG A 150 -21.05 -2.57 -7.24
N GLY A 151 -20.15 -3.54 -7.36
CA GLY A 151 -19.58 -3.97 -8.63
C GLY A 151 -18.35 -3.20 -9.08
N ALA A 152 -17.72 -2.40 -8.21
CA ALA A 152 -16.38 -1.88 -8.48
C ALA A 152 -15.35 -3.01 -8.45
N VAL A 153 -14.37 -2.96 -9.35
CA VAL A 153 -13.28 -3.92 -9.47
C VAL A 153 -11.98 -3.23 -9.07
N LEU A 154 -11.42 -3.64 -7.93
CA LEU A 154 -10.25 -3.00 -7.34
C LEU A 154 -8.96 -3.74 -7.72
N GLY A 155 -7.88 -3.00 -7.90
CA GLY A 155 -6.53 -3.53 -8.11
C GLY A 155 -5.49 -2.77 -7.29
N LEU A 156 -4.48 -3.47 -6.78
CA LEU A 156 -3.36 -2.92 -6.03
C LEU A 156 -2.14 -2.79 -6.94
N ALA A 157 -1.51 -1.61 -6.97
CA ALA A 157 -0.27 -1.36 -7.70
C ALA A 157 0.70 -0.57 -6.84
N THR A 158 1.81 -1.18 -6.43
CA THR A 158 2.74 -0.58 -5.47
C THR A 158 4.19 -0.78 -5.87
N ALA A 159 5.03 0.19 -5.52
CA ALA A 159 6.48 0.09 -5.62
C ALA A 159 7.10 -0.81 -4.52
N SER A 160 6.29 -1.40 -3.64
CA SER A 160 6.75 -2.37 -2.65
C SER A 160 7.06 -3.74 -3.24
N ALA A 161 8.10 -4.39 -2.73
CA ALA A 161 8.50 -5.72 -3.19
C ALA A 161 7.42 -6.78 -2.90
N ARG A 162 7.29 -7.75 -3.81
CA ARG A 162 6.27 -8.81 -3.77
C ARG A 162 6.19 -9.55 -2.44
N THR A 163 7.35 -9.88 -1.87
CA THR A 163 7.43 -10.62 -0.59
C THR A 163 6.75 -9.86 0.56
N ARG A 164 6.87 -8.51 0.60
CA ARG A 164 6.21 -7.67 1.59
C ARG A 164 4.71 -7.62 1.35
N VAL A 165 4.29 -7.43 0.09
CA VAL A 165 2.88 -7.39 -0.29
C VAL A 165 2.18 -8.71 0.07
N ASP A 166 2.79 -9.85 -0.26
CA ASP A 166 2.24 -11.18 0.06
C ASP A 166 2.08 -11.38 1.59
N LEU A 167 3.06 -10.95 2.39
CA LEU A 167 2.96 -10.97 3.85
C LEU A 167 1.79 -10.10 4.33
N LEU A 168 1.67 -8.87 3.83
CA LEU A 168 0.60 -7.96 4.21
C LEU A 168 -0.77 -8.52 3.84
N LEU A 169 -0.92 -9.12 2.66
CA LEU A 169 -2.19 -9.73 2.22
C LEU A 169 -2.55 -11.00 3.00
N ASP A 170 -1.58 -11.78 3.47
CA ASP A 170 -1.83 -12.89 4.39
C ASP A 170 -2.37 -12.39 5.74
N ARG A 171 -1.80 -11.29 6.24
CA ARG A 171 -2.13 -10.72 7.55
C ARG A 171 -3.36 -9.83 7.53
N LEU A 172 -3.71 -9.24 6.39
CA LEU A 172 -4.87 -8.35 6.21
C LEU A 172 -5.87 -8.98 5.24
N PRO A 173 -6.67 -9.98 5.67
CA PRO A 173 -7.66 -10.62 4.81
C PRO A 173 -8.65 -9.65 4.18
N ALA A 174 -9.00 -8.56 4.88
CA ALA A 174 -9.86 -7.51 4.33
C ALA A 174 -9.25 -6.89 3.06
N LEU A 175 -7.95 -6.55 3.07
CA LEU A 175 -7.25 -6.04 1.89
C LEU A 175 -7.19 -7.09 0.77
N ARG A 176 -6.89 -8.35 1.11
CA ARG A 176 -6.90 -9.47 0.15
C ARG A 176 -8.28 -9.65 -0.50
N ALA A 177 -9.36 -9.54 0.27
CA ALA A 177 -10.71 -9.67 -0.25
C ALA A 177 -11.07 -8.56 -1.25
N LEU A 178 -10.57 -7.33 -1.02
CA LEU A 178 -10.79 -6.20 -1.92
C LEU A 178 -10.14 -6.38 -3.29
N VAL A 179 -8.87 -6.80 -3.32
CA VAL A 179 -8.06 -6.78 -4.55
C VAL A 179 -7.96 -8.16 -5.21
N GLY A 180 -8.18 -9.24 -4.46
CA GLY A 180 -8.10 -10.61 -4.95
C GLY A 180 -6.76 -10.87 -5.67
N PRO A 181 -6.77 -11.41 -6.90
CA PRO A 181 -5.54 -11.65 -7.67
C PRO A 181 -4.98 -10.39 -8.36
N ARG A 182 -5.68 -9.23 -8.29
CA ARG A 182 -5.32 -8.02 -9.02
C ARG A 182 -4.28 -7.22 -8.25
N VAL A 183 -3.06 -7.76 -8.19
CA VAL A 183 -1.95 -7.17 -7.47
C VAL A 183 -0.73 -7.10 -8.38
N MET A 184 -0.18 -5.90 -8.53
CA MET A 184 1.13 -5.65 -9.13
C MET A 184 2.06 -5.08 -8.07
N ALA A 185 3.02 -5.88 -7.63
CA ALA A 185 4.13 -5.42 -6.81
C ALA A 185 5.23 -4.81 -7.69
N ALA A 186 6.31 -4.34 -7.07
CA ALA A 186 7.44 -3.72 -7.77
C ALA A 186 7.98 -4.58 -8.91
N GLU A 187 8.15 -5.89 -8.67
CA GLU A 187 8.66 -6.84 -9.65
C GLU A 187 7.72 -6.96 -10.86
N ASP A 188 6.41 -6.96 -10.62
CA ASP A 188 5.38 -7.06 -11.68
C ASP A 188 5.36 -5.77 -12.53
N LEU A 189 5.43 -4.61 -11.87
CA LEU A 189 5.51 -3.29 -12.52
C LEU A 189 6.80 -3.16 -13.33
N ALA A 190 7.96 -3.48 -12.76
CA ALA A 190 9.23 -3.42 -13.45
C ALA A 190 9.26 -4.34 -14.68
N HIS A 191 8.75 -5.57 -14.55
CA HIS A 191 8.58 -6.46 -15.69
C HIS A 191 7.72 -5.81 -16.77
N ARG A 192 6.57 -5.24 -16.42
CA ARG A 192 5.72 -4.53 -17.38
C ARG A 192 6.45 -3.37 -18.08
N LEU A 193 7.21 -2.56 -17.34
CA LEU A 193 7.91 -1.39 -17.87
C LEU A 193 9.06 -1.76 -18.84
N THR A 194 9.61 -2.97 -18.74
CA THR A 194 10.64 -3.48 -19.66
C THR A 194 10.06 -4.19 -20.89
N THR A 195 8.74 -4.42 -20.95
CA THR A 195 8.09 -4.96 -22.15
C THR A 195 7.98 -3.89 -23.21
N ALA A 196 8.37 -4.23 -24.45
CA ALA A 196 8.16 -3.34 -25.58
C ALA A 196 6.66 -3.06 -25.74
N PRO A 197 6.24 -1.78 -25.78
CA PRO A 197 4.85 -1.43 -26.03
C PRO A 197 4.46 -1.80 -27.46
N ASP A 198 3.17 -2.03 -27.67
CA ASP A 198 2.59 -2.03 -29.01
C ASP A 198 2.24 -0.57 -29.37
N ASP A 199 2.86 0.00 -30.39
CA ASP A 199 2.62 1.39 -30.81
C ASP A 199 1.17 1.61 -31.30
N ALA A 200 0.44 0.54 -31.63
CA ALA A 200 -0.99 0.61 -31.95
C ALA A 200 -1.90 0.60 -30.71
N ASP A 201 -1.38 0.36 -29.51
CA ASP A 201 -2.16 0.35 -28.28
C ASP A 201 -2.56 1.78 -27.86
N PRO A 202 -3.87 2.11 -27.83
CA PRO A 202 -4.33 3.44 -27.44
C PRO A 202 -3.97 3.80 -25.99
N LEU A 203 -3.85 2.81 -25.10
CA LEU A 203 -3.41 3.05 -23.73
C LEU A 203 -1.93 3.46 -23.70
N TRP A 204 -1.09 2.84 -24.53
CA TRP A 204 0.31 3.24 -24.67
C TRP A 204 0.44 4.65 -25.21
N SER A 205 -0.28 4.97 -26.29
CA SER A 205 -0.26 6.30 -26.92
C SER A 205 -0.55 7.42 -25.91
N ALA A 206 -1.54 7.22 -25.03
CA ALA A 206 -1.85 8.16 -23.95
C ALA A 206 -0.78 8.18 -22.83
N ALA A 207 -0.16 7.05 -22.53
CA ALA A 207 0.81 6.93 -21.44
C ALA A 207 2.25 7.30 -21.83
N ALA A 208 2.59 7.26 -23.12
CA ALA A 208 3.95 7.42 -23.64
C ALA A 208 4.68 8.68 -23.12
N PRO A 209 4.03 9.87 -22.97
CA PRO A 209 4.71 11.04 -22.41
C PRO A 209 5.22 10.84 -20.98
N ALA A 210 4.46 10.14 -20.13
CA ALA A 210 4.89 9.85 -18.75
C ALA A 210 6.11 8.92 -18.73
N HIS A 211 6.08 7.86 -19.54
CA HIS A 211 7.18 6.88 -19.63
C HIS A 211 8.42 7.46 -20.31
N ALA A 212 8.27 8.42 -21.22
CA ALA A 212 9.39 9.17 -21.78
C ALA A 212 10.02 10.14 -20.78
N ALA A 213 9.20 10.79 -19.94
CA ALA A 213 9.67 11.74 -18.94
C ALA A 213 10.48 11.07 -17.81
N ARG A 214 10.07 9.87 -17.39
CA ARG A 214 10.79 9.09 -16.36
C ARG A 214 10.77 7.59 -16.73
N PRO A 215 11.69 7.15 -17.62
CA PRO A 215 11.77 5.76 -18.05
C PRO A 215 11.98 4.82 -16.86
N LEU A 216 11.31 3.67 -16.88
CA LEU A 216 11.45 2.61 -15.86
C LEU A 216 11.19 3.10 -14.42
N SER A 217 10.22 4.01 -14.24
CA SER A 217 9.74 4.40 -12.92
C SER A 217 8.56 3.55 -12.48
N LEU A 218 8.67 2.96 -11.29
CA LEU A 218 7.58 2.28 -10.59
C LEU A 218 6.43 3.24 -10.20
N ALA A 219 6.68 4.55 -10.20
CA ALA A 219 5.65 5.57 -10.02
C ALA A 219 4.86 5.86 -11.31
N ALA A 220 5.31 5.38 -12.47
CA ALA A 220 4.60 5.53 -13.75
C ALA A 220 3.41 4.55 -13.88
N LYS A 221 2.48 4.62 -12.92
CA LYS A 221 1.30 3.76 -12.77
C LYS A 221 0.16 4.15 -13.73
N THR A 222 0.49 4.40 -14.99
CA THR A 222 -0.49 4.82 -16.01
C THR A 222 -1.49 3.71 -16.34
N PRO A 223 -2.63 4.01 -17.01
CA PRO A 223 -3.58 3.00 -17.44
C PRO A 223 -2.96 1.87 -18.27
N TRP A 224 -1.95 2.16 -19.09
CA TRP A 224 -1.20 1.15 -19.85
C TRP A 224 -0.36 0.22 -18.96
N ALA A 225 0.32 0.79 -17.96
CA ALA A 225 1.17 0.04 -17.06
C ALA A 225 0.33 -0.92 -16.21
N LEU A 226 -0.87 -0.49 -15.79
CA LEU A 226 -1.74 -1.29 -14.92
C LEU A 226 -2.80 -2.11 -15.66
N ALA A 227 -2.90 -2.00 -16.99
CA ALA A 227 -3.86 -2.74 -17.81
C ALA A 227 -3.91 -4.26 -17.55
N PRO A 228 -2.80 -4.96 -17.24
CA PRO A 228 -2.84 -6.39 -16.91
C PRO A 228 -3.74 -6.74 -15.71
N LEU A 229 -4.01 -5.80 -14.80
CA LEU A 229 -4.93 -6.03 -13.67
C LEU A 229 -6.39 -6.23 -14.11
N TRP A 230 -6.74 -5.78 -15.33
CA TRP A 230 -8.10 -5.85 -15.89
C TRP A 230 -8.07 -6.39 -17.33
N ASP A 231 -7.28 -7.44 -17.57
CA ASP A 231 -7.24 -8.18 -18.85
C ASP A 231 -6.98 -7.29 -20.08
N GLY A 232 -6.09 -6.30 -19.93
CA GLY A 232 -5.71 -5.35 -20.97
C GLY A 232 -6.53 -4.06 -20.99
N ALA A 233 -7.54 -3.94 -20.13
CA ALA A 233 -8.31 -2.72 -19.99
C ALA A 233 -7.66 -1.76 -18.97
N GLY A 234 -7.58 -0.46 -19.27
CA GLY A 234 -7.09 0.53 -18.31
C GLY A 234 -8.06 0.78 -17.15
N TYR A 235 -7.58 1.36 -16.05
CA TYR A 235 -8.45 1.78 -14.94
C TYR A 235 -9.19 3.09 -15.24
N ASP A 236 -10.26 3.33 -14.46
CA ASP A 236 -11.06 4.56 -14.51
C ASP A 236 -10.50 5.62 -13.54
N LEU A 237 -10.04 5.19 -12.34
CA LEU A 237 -9.38 6.07 -11.36
C LEU A 237 -8.23 5.35 -10.65
N LEU A 238 -7.13 6.05 -10.42
CA LEU A 238 -6.03 5.67 -9.53
C LEU A 238 -6.11 6.51 -8.26
N VAL A 239 -5.96 5.88 -7.09
CA VAL A 239 -5.77 6.57 -5.80
C VAL A 239 -4.33 6.35 -5.36
N ASP A 240 -3.59 7.44 -5.19
CA ASP A 240 -2.15 7.42 -4.94
C ASP A 240 -1.74 8.72 -4.21
N ASP A 241 -0.74 8.68 -3.35
CA ASP A 241 -0.24 9.85 -2.60
C ASP A 241 1.07 10.42 -3.17
N SER A 242 1.71 9.73 -4.11
CA SER A 242 3.00 10.12 -4.66
C SER A 242 2.88 11.36 -5.55
N ALA A 243 3.60 12.41 -5.15
CA ALA A 243 3.77 13.60 -5.99
C ALA A 243 4.46 13.27 -7.33
N VAL A 244 5.30 12.23 -7.38
CA VAL A 244 5.94 11.77 -8.63
C VAL A 244 4.88 11.16 -9.56
N THR A 245 4.02 10.28 -9.04
CA THR A 245 2.89 9.73 -9.80
C THR A 245 2.00 10.86 -10.33
N ALA A 246 1.66 11.85 -9.50
CA ALA A 246 0.86 13.01 -9.90
C ALA A 246 1.50 13.78 -11.06
N ALA A 247 2.77 14.15 -10.94
CA ALA A 247 3.49 14.87 -11.99
C ALA A 247 3.56 14.10 -13.33
N LEU A 248 3.73 12.77 -13.26
CA LEU A 248 3.75 11.91 -14.45
C LEU A 248 2.37 11.82 -15.11
N MET A 249 1.31 11.67 -14.32
CA MET A 249 -0.07 11.65 -14.81
C MET A 249 -0.45 12.97 -15.46
N ASP A 250 -0.05 14.11 -14.89
CA ASP A 250 -0.26 15.43 -15.49
C ASP A 250 0.52 15.60 -16.80
N THR A 251 1.78 15.14 -16.84
CA THR A 251 2.62 15.17 -18.05
C THR A 251 1.97 14.42 -19.22
N ALA A 252 1.24 13.34 -18.93
CA ALA A 252 0.51 12.55 -19.92
C ALA A 252 -0.91 13.06 -20.21
N GLY A 253 -1.37 14.15 -19.57
CA GLY A 253 -2.75 14.60 -19.68
C GLY A 253 -3.77 13.64 -19.05
N LEU A 254 -3.32 12.81 -18.12
CA LEU A 254 -4.10 11.78 -17.42
C LEU A 254 -4.46 12.18 -15.99
N GLY A 255 -4.17 13.42 -15.57
CA GLY A 255 -4.47 13.92 -14.22
C GLY A 255 -5.92 13.68 -13.78
N ASP A 256 -6.86 13.70 -14.72
CA ASP A 256 -8.26 13.41 -14.40
C ASP A 256 -8.52 11.97 -13.94
N ARG A 257 -7.61 11.04 -14.23
CA ARG A 257 -7.68 9.65 -13.77
C ARG A 257 -6.94 9.42 -12.45
N LEU A 258 -6.48 10.48 -11.79
CA LEU A 258 -5.82 10.40 -10.49
C LEU A 258 -6.68 11.12 -9.43
N LEU A 259 -6.91 10.43 -8.32
CA LEU A 259 -7.22 11.06 -7.05
C LEU A 259 -5.93 11.10 -6.23
N HIS A 260 -5.26 12.25 -6.26
CA HIS A 260 -4.08 12.47 -5.45
C HIS A 260 -4.51 12.77 -4.01
N ILE A 261 -4.10 11.91 -3.07
CA ILE A 261 -4.40 12.10 -1.65
C ILE A 261 -3.15 12.56 -0.90
N PRO A 262 -3.27 13.44 0.09
CA PRO A 262 -2.12 13.83 0.90
C PRO A 262 -1.67 12.65 1.76
N GLY A 263 -0.43 12.20 1.57
CA GLY A 263 0.20 11.19 2.41
C GLY A 263 0.24 11.60 3.89
N GLY A 264 0.26 10.62 4.79
CA GLY A 264 0.36 10.87 6.24
C GLY A 264 -0.96 11.20 6.96
N ALA A 265 -2.11 10.95 6.32
CA ALA A 265 -3.46 11.09 6.87
C ALA A 265 -3.78 10.08 8.00
N LEU A 266 -3.11 10.20 9.16
CA LEU A 266 -3.15 9.19 10.24
C LEU A 266 -4.40 9.22 11.15
N SER A 267 -5.37 10.06 10.84
CA SER A 267 -6.58 10.18 11.66
C SER A 267 -7.76 9.57 10.93
N PRO A 268 -8.69 8.91 11.65
CA PRO A 268 -9.94 8.47 11.05
C PRO A 268 -10.67 9.59 10.29
N ALA A 269 -10.61 10.83 10.78
CA ALA A 269 -11.21 11.98 10.10
C ALA A 269 -10.58 12.26 8.72
N ALA A 270 -9.25 12.16 8.62
CA ALA A 270 -8.55 12.36 7.35
C ALA A 270 -8.81 11.22 6.36
N GLY A 271 -8.82 9.97 6.83
CA GLY A 271 -9.22 8.81 6.01
C GLY A 271 -10.65 8.95 5.48
N TRP A 272 -11.60 9.39 6.32
CA TRP A 272 -12.98 9.66 5.88
C TRP A 272 -13.08 10.81 4.88
N ALA A 273 -12.24 11.84 5.01
CA ALA A 273 -12.16 12.91 4.02
C ALA A 273 -11.65 12.41 2.66
N ASN A 274 -10.59 11.59 2.66
CA ASN A 274 -10.07 10.95 1.45
C ASN A 274 -11.12 10.02 0.81
N ALA A 275 -11.81 9.23 1.62
CA ALA A 275 -12.87 8.34 1.15
C ALA A 275 -14.07 9.13 0.57
N ALA A 276 -14.42 10.26 1.16
CA ALA A 276 -15.44 11.15 0.61
C ALA A 276 -15.01 11.77 -0.72
N ALA A 277 -13.74 12.20 -0.82
CA ALA A 277 -13.17 12.70 -2.06
C ALA A 277 -13.20 11.65 -3.17
N LEU A 278 -12.90 10.39 -2.85
CA LEU A 278 -13.04 9.25 -3.77
C LEU A 278 -14.47 9.13 -4.30
N LEU A 279 -15.47 9.06 -3.41
CA LEU A 279 -16.87 8.93 -3.81
C LEU A 279 -17.33 10.10 -4.68
N ARG A 280 -16.97 11.33 -4.32
CA ARG A 280 -17.32 12.54 -5.08
C ARG A 280 -16.64 12.55 -6.44
N ARG A 281 -15.36 12.16 -6.51
CA ARG A 281 -14.62 12.07 -7.77
C ARG A 281 -15.24 11.06 -8.72
N LEU A 282 -15.57 9.86 -8.24
CA LEU A 282 -16.22 8.82 -9.04
C LEU A 282 -17.62 9.23 -9.53
N ALA A 283 -18.32 10.06 -8.77
CA ALA A 283 -19.62 10.60 -9.13
C ALA A 283 -19.56 11.84 -10.04
N GLY A 284 -18.36 12.38 -10.34
CA GLY A 284 -18.20 13.63 -11.08
C GLY A 284 -18.68 14.86 -10.32
N LEU A 285 -18.57 14.84 -8.99
CA LEU A 285 -19.08 15.87 -8.10
C LEU A 285 -17.95 16.71 -7.48
N PRO A 286 -18.20 17.98 -7.18
CA PRO A 286 -17.20 18.85 -6.57
C PRO A 286 -16.83 18.35 -5.17
N ALA A 287 -15.67 18.79 -4.68
CA ALA A 287 -15.26 18.55 -3.31
C ALA A 287 -16.27 19.14 -2.32
N LEU A 288 -16.38 18.52 -1.14
CA LEU A 288 -17.23 19.01 -0.05
C LEU A 288 -16.45 19.99 0.82
N ASP A 289 -17.12 21.08 1.22
CA ASP A 289 -16.60 21.98 2.26
C ASP A 289 -16.58 21.31 3.65
N SER A 290 -17.49 20.37 3.88
CA SER A 290 -17.54 19.56 5.10
C SER A 290 -18.10 18.18 4.81
N ILE A 291 -17.50 17.15 5.41
CA ILE A 291 -17.99 15.78 5.30
C ILE A 291 -19.09 15.53 6.35
N PRO A 292 -20.15 14.76 6.01
CA PRO A 292 -21.11 14.28 7.00
C PRO A 292 -20.43 13.49 8.11
N ALA A 293 -21.06 13.43 9.28
CA ALA A 293 -20.56 12.68 10.44
C ALA A 293 -20.30 11.21 10.05
N PRO A 294 -19.04 10.75 10.05
CA PRO A 294 -18.71 9.43 9.56
C PRO A 294 -19.01 8.34 10.60
N PRO A 295 -19.22 7.08 10.16
CA PRO A 295 -19.40 5.98 11.08
C PRO A 295 -18.09 5.67 11.83
N PRO A 296 -18.18 5.10 13.04
CA PRO A 296 -17.00 4.72 13.81
C PRO A 296 -16.23 3.58 13.13
N VAL A 297 -14.91 3.63 13.26
CA VAL A 297 -13.97 2.56 12.89
C VAL A 297 -13.11 2.23 14.11
N GLY A 298 -12.54 1.02 14.15
CA GLY A 298 -11.59 0.67 15.20
C GLY A 298 -10.21 1.28 15.00
N ALA A 299 -9.21 0.64 15.59
CA ALA A 299 -7.80 0.97 15.38
C ALA A 299 -7.01 -0.32 15.24
N LEU A 300 -6.03 -0.32 14.33
CA LEU A 300 -5.15 -1.46 14.11
C LEU A 300 -3.74 -0.95 13.83
N ARG A 301 -2.78 -1.36 14.66
CA ARG A 301 -1.36 -1.06 14.44
C ARG A 301 -0.59 -2.35 14.40
N ILE A 302 0.23 -2.49 13.39
CA ILE A 302 0.91 -3.74 13.07
C ILE A 302 2.37 -3.43 12.88
N GLU A 303 3.23 -4.25 13.44
CA GLU A 303 4.64 -4.20 13.09
C GLU A 303 4.87 -4.79 11.69
N ASP A 304 5.64 -4.08 10.88
CA ASP A 304 6.06 -4.47 9.54
C ASP A 304 7.54 -4.92 9.56
N PRO A 305 7.80 -6.23 9.61
CA PRO A 305 9.16 -6.77 9.66
C PRO A 305 9.89 -6.70 8.32
N LEU A 306 9.16 -6.44 7.22
CA LEU A 306 9.68 -6.45 5.86
C LEU A 306 9.82 -5.05 5.27
N TYR A 307 9.42 -3.99 5.98
CA TYR A 307 9.53 -2.63 5.47
C TYR A 307 10.94 -2.31 4.96
N TRP A 308 11.98 -2.33 5.81
CA TRP A 308 13.33 -1.98 5.36
C TRP A 308 13.90 -2.94 4.31
N PRO A 309 13.81 -4.28 4.48
CA PRO A 309 14.38 -5.21 3.49
C PRO A 309 13.63 -5.25 2.15
N CYS A 310 12.47 -4.61 2.04
CA CYS A 310 11.65 -4.58 0.82
C CYS A 310 11.30 -3.16 0.34
N LEU A 311 11.83 -2.13 1.01
CA LEU A 311 11.73 -0.73 0.60
C LEU A 311 12.72 -0.49 -0.53
N HIS A 312 12.26 0.13 -1.62
CA HIS A 312 13.15 0.69 -2.63
C HIS A 312 13.44 2.15 -2.31
N LEU A 313 14.71 2.53 -2.30
CA LEU A 313 15.19 3.90 -2.04
C LEU A 313 14.99 4.83 -3.24
N SER A 314 14.71 4.26 -4.41
CA SER A 314 14.37 4.93 -5.66
C SER A 314 13.16 4.23 -6.25
N ASP A 315 12.27 4.99 -6.89
CA ASP A 315 11.21 4.47 -7.75
C ASP A 315 11.70 4.19 -9.18
N GLN A 316 12.86 4.70 -9.56
CA GLN A 316 13.44 4.53 -10.90
C GLN A 316 14.61 3.54 -10.87
N PHE A 317 14.61 2.59 -11.79
CA PHE A 317 15.67 1.59 -11.96
C PHE A 317 16.26 1.66 -13.38
N GLU A 318 17.48 1.12 -13.54
CA GLU A 318 18.15 1.02 -14.84
C GLU A 318 17.76 -0.27 -15.56
N ASP A 319 17.73 -0.26 -16.89
CA ASP A 319 17.46 -1.48 -17.66
C ASP A 319 18.63 -2.48 -17.47
N PRO A 320 18.40 -3.65 -16.87
CA PRO A 320 19.45 -4.63 -16.65
C PRO A 320 20.09 -5.16 -17.95
N ALA A 321 19.41 -5.01 -19.09
CA ALA A 321 19.95 -5.43 -20.40
C ALA A 321 20.96 -4.42 -20.99
N HIS A 322 21.03 -3.20 -20.44
CA HIS A 322 21.83 -2.09 -20.97
C HIS A 322 22.70 -1.40 -19.90
N GLY A 323 22.79 -1.98 -18.70
CA GLY A 323 23.63 -1.55 -17.57
C GLY A 323 24.94 -2.31 -17.45
#